data_AF-A0AB36DKY5-F1
#
_entry.id   AF-A0AB36DKY5-F1
#
_cell.length_a   1.000
_cell.length_b   1.000
_cell.length_c   1.000
_cell.angle_alpha   90.00
_cell.angle_beta   90.00
_cell.angle_gamma   90.00
#
_symmetry.space_group_name_H-M   'P 1'
#
loop_
_entity.id
_entity.type
_entity.pdbx_description
1 polymer ?
#
loop_
_entity_poly.entity_id
_entity_poly.type
_entity_poly.pdbx_seq_one_letter_code
_entity_poly.pdbx_strand_id
1 'polypeptide(L)'
;MAFKDMTGQKVPNAVFHTRQGDQWVDVNTDELFSGKKVVVFSLPGAFTPTCSSTHLPRYNELADEFKKLGIDDILCVSVNDTFVMNAWADDQESDKITLIPDGNGEFTEGMNRLVSKEDLGFGKRSWRYSMLVDDGVIVKIFDEPEKDGDPFEVSDADTMIKFLNPDWEEKPSVTIITKPGCDFCAKAKEALKSHGVAYEEVVLGRDASMTSVRAITGHDTVPQVFVGGKRIGGSEELETYLVSDDCAV
;
A
#
# COMPACT_ATOMS: atom_id res chain seq x y z
N MET A 1 0.97 24.58 14.40
CA MET A 1 1.22 25.70 13.46
C MET A 1 1.30 25.04 12.10
N ALA A 2 0.35 25.30 11.20
CA ALA A 2 0.28 24.57 9.93
C ALA A 2 1.63 24.52 9.22
N PHE A 3 2.03 23.32 8.79
CA PHE A 3 3.30 23.11 8.08
C PHE A 3 3.40 24.02 6.87
N LYS A 4 4.63 24.47 6.56
CA LYS A 4 4.89 25.23 5.34
C LYS A 4 4.50 24.39 4.13
N ASP A 5 3.68 24.94 3.23
CA ASP A 5 3.38 24.31 1.96
C ASP A 5 4.67 24.18 1.13
N MET A 6 4.92 22.97 0.63
CA MET A 6 6.09 22.63 -0.17
C MET A 6 5.76 22.45 -1.65
N THR A 7 4.50 22.62 -2.04
CA THR A 7 4.06 22.51 -3.43
C THR A 7 4.87 23.46 -4.32
N GLY A 8 5.33 22.94 -5.47
CA GLY A 8 6.19 23.61 -6.44
C GLY A 8 7.68 23.66 -6.05
N GLN A 9 8.07 23.19 -4.86
CA GLN A 9 9.48 23.09 -4.47
C GLN A 9 10.05 21.73 -4.87
N LYS A 10 11.36 21.68 -5.08
CA LYS A 10 12.06 20.40 -5.20
C LYS A 10 12.08 19.68 -3.85
N VAL A 11 12.03 18.35 -3.89
CA VAL A 11 12.28 17.51 -2.71
C VAL A 11 13.68 17.83 -2.16
N PRO A 12 13.90 17.68 -0.83
CA PRO A 12 15.22 17.85 -0.23
C PRO A 12 16.23 16.90 -0.86
N ASN A 13 17.49 17.33 -0.96
CA ASN A 13 18.58 16.41 -1.31
C ASN A 13 18.96 15.60 -0.08
N ALA A 14 18.91 14.28 -0.18
CA ALA A 14 19.28 13.35 0.89
C ALA A 14 19.93 12.09 0.32
N VAL A 15 20.74 11.44 1.15
CA VAL A 15 21.32 10.12 0.86
C VAL A 15 20.84 9.15 1.94
N PHE A 16 20.15 8.10 1.52
CA PHE A 16 19.64 7.05 2.39
C PHE A 16 20.63 5.88 2.40
N HIS A 17 21.13 5.54 3.58
CA HIS A 17 22.01 4.40 3.77
C HIS A 17 21.20 3.12 3.90
N THR A 18 21.03 2.41 2.79
CA THR A 18 20.18 1.19 2.72
C THR A 18 21.01 -0.09 2.82
N ARG A 19 20.34 -1.18 3.18
CA ARG A 19 20.86 -2.54 3.14
C ARG A 19 20.11 -3.34 2.08
N GLN A 20 20.80 -3.75 1.02
CA GLN A 20 20.26 -4.62 -0.02
C GLN A 20 21.01 -5.96 0.04
N GLY A 21 20.30 -6.99 0.52
CA GLY A 21 20.96 -8.23 0.96
C GLY A 21 22.04 -7.93 2.00
N ASP A 22 23.24 -8.44 1.76
CA ASP A 22 24.37 -8.26 2.68
C ASP A 22 25.25 -7.03 2.40
N GLN A 23 24.82 -6.13 1.51
CA GLN A 23 25.61 -4.97 1.08
C GLN A 23 24.98 -3.65 1.52
N TRP A 24 25.84 -2.69 1.86
CA TRP A 24 25.45 -1.29 1.99
C TRP A 24 25.28 -0.69 0.61
N VAL A 25 24.15 -0.01 0.40
CA VAL A 25 23.84 0.69 -0.85
C VAL A 25 23.30 2.06 -0.49
N ASP A 26 24.00 3.10 -0.93
CA ASP A 26 23.51 4.47 -0.82
C ASP A 26 22.51 4.73 -1.93
N VAL A 27 21.32 5.19 -1.56
CA VAL A 27 20.26 5.60 -2.49
C VAL A 27 20.03 7.08 -2.26
N ASN A 28 20.16 7.90 -3.30
CA ASN A 28 19.94 9.34 -3.18
C ASN A 28 18.58 9.75 -3.76
N THR A 29 18.15 10.97 -3.44
CA THR A 29 16.86 11.50 -3.90
C THR A 29 16.77 11.64 -5.42
N ASP A 30 17.87 11.93 -6.10
CA ASP A 30 17.84 12.04 -7.57
C ASP A 30 17.52 10.69 -8.23
N GLU A 31 18.05 9.58 -7.70
CA GLU A 31 17.72 8.21 -8.15
C GLU A 31 16.26 7.83 -7.91
N LEU A 32 15.67 8.34 -6.82
CA LEU A 32 14.28 8.07 -6.47
C LEU A 32 13.30 8.88 -7.31
N PHE A 33 13.64 10.13 -7.67
CA PHE A 33 12.64 11.08 -8.19
C PHE A 33 12.91 11.64 -9.59
N SER A 34 14.15 11.61 -10.12
CA SER A 34 14.45 12.25 -11.40
C SER A 34 13.78 11.52 -12.57
N GLY A 35 13.06 12.27 -13.40
CA GLY A 35 12.33 11.74 -14.56
C GLY A 35 11.19 10.78 -14.21
N LYS A 36 10.73 10.78 -12.95
CA LYS A 36 9.70 9.88 -12.45
C LYS A 36 8.55 10.65 -11.80
N LYS A 37 7.36 10.05 -11.86
CA LYS A 37 6.20 10.46 -11.08
C LYS A 37 6.02 9.51 -9.90
N VAL A 38 6.18 10.01 -8.69
CA VAL A 38 6.33 9.20 -7.48
C VAL A 38 5.30 9.62 -6.46
N VAL A 39 4.60 8.63 -5.90
CA VAL A 39 3.79 8.83 -4.68
C VAL A 39 4.67 8.55 -3.48
N VAL A 40 4.66 9.44 -2.50
CA VAL A 40 5.38 9.24 -1.23
C VAL A 40 4.39 9.37 -0.10
N PHE A 41 4.47 8.48 0.88
CA PHE A 41 3.84 8.69 2.17
C PHE A 41 4.86 8.49 3.29
N SER A 42 4.76 9.32 4.32
CA SER A 42 5.62 9.27 5.48
C SER A 42 4.83 8.96 6.73
N LEU A 43 5.47 8.29 7.68
CA LEU A 43 4.83 7.82 8.89
C LEU A 43 5.74 7.93 10.13
N PRO A 44 5.14 7.99 11.34
CA PRO A 44 5.89 8.24 12.57
C PRO A 44 6.95 7.19 12.91
N GLY A 45 6.73 5.93 12.54
CA GLY A 45 7.70 4.86 12.79
C GLY A 45 7.20 3.50 12.30
N ALA A 46 8.15 2.65 11.87
CA ALA A 46 7.89 1.24 11.60
C ALA A 46 7.30 0.50 12.82
N PHE A 47 6.53 -0.56 12.57
CA PHE A 47 5.84 -1.39 13.59
C PHE A 47 4.79 -0.69 14.47
N THR A 48 4.48 0.57 14.20
CA THR A 48 3.40 1.28 14.92
C THR A 48 2.02 0.91 14.38
N PRO A 49 0.94 0.96 15.20
CA PRO A 49 -0.33 0.30 14.86
C PRO A 49 -0.96 0.75 13.53
N THR A 50 -1.26 2.04 13.38
CA THR A 50 -1.92 2.60 12.18
C THR A 50 -1.10 2.39 10.91
N CYS A 51 0.23 2.45 11.05
CA CYS A 51 1.15 2.27 9.92
C CYS A 51 1.07 0.85 9.38
N SER A 52 0.89 -0.14 10.27
CA SER A 52 0.98 -1.57 9.95
C SER A 52 -0.37 -2.22 9.65
N SER A 53 -1.48 -1.64 10.13
CA SER A 53 -2.81 -2.22 9.91
C SER A 53 -3.55 -1.65 8.70
N THR A 54 -3.25 -0.42 8.28
CA THR A 54 -4.04 0.27 7.25
C THR A 54 -3.20 1.05 6.24
N HIS A 55 -2.31 1.93 6.70
CA HIS A 55 -1.67 2.91 5.82
C HIS A 55 -0.77 2.27 4.75
N LEU A 56 0.28 1.54 5.15
CA LEU A 56 1.15 0.84 4.20
C LEU A 56 0.40 -0.26 3.41
N PRO A 57 -0.41 -1.13 4.04
CA PRO A 57 -1.15 -2.16 3.32
C PRO A 57 -2.03 -1.64 2.20
N ARG A 58 -2.76 -0.53 2.42
CA ARG A 58 -3.67 0.03 1.40
C ARG A 58 -2.91 0.64 0.21
N TYR A 59 -1.75 1.27 0.43
CA TYR A 59 -0.90 1.69 -0.69
C TYR A 59 -0.38 0.47 -1.47
N ASN A 60 0.00 -0.62 -0.81
CA ASN A 60 0.44 -1.86 -1.48
C ASN A 60 -0.70 -2.48 -2.31
N GLU A 61 -1.91 -2.51 -1.76
CA GLU A 61 -3.12 -3.00 -2.44
C GLU A 61 -3.41 -2.19 -3.72
N LEU A 62 -3.37 -0.86 -3.63
CA LEU A 62 -3.69 0.04 -4.76
C LEU A 62 -2.51 0.31 -5.69
N ALA A 63 -1.32 -0.26 -5.45
CA ALA A 63 -0.11 0.04 -6.21
C ALA A 63 -0.27 -0.18 -7.73
N ASP A 64 -0.96 -1.24 -8.14
CA ASP A 64 -1.23 -1.50 -9.56
C ASP A 64 -2.20 -0.49 -10.18
N GLU A 65 -3.11 0.09 -9.38
CA GLU A 65 -4.00 1.16 -9.85
C GLU A 65 -3.25 2.48 -9.99
N PHE A 66 -2.39 2.84 -9.03
CA PHE A 66 -1.48 3.98 -9.16
C PHE A 66 -0.61 3.87 -10.41
N LYS A 67 -0.07 2.67 -10.69
CA LYS A 67 0.73 2.42 -11.89
C LYS A 67 -0.05 2.65 -13.19
N LYS A 68 -1.32 2.24 -13.25
CA LYS A 68 -2.21 2.53 -14.39
C LYS A 68 -2.45 4.03 -14.60
N LEU A 69 -2.34 4.82 -13.54
CA LEU A 69 -2.45 6.28 -13.56
C LEU A 69 -1.09 6.98 -13.84
N GLY A 70 -0.05 6.22 -14.17
CA GLY A 70 1.27 6.74 -14.55
C GLY A 70 2.17 7.08 -13.36
N ILE A 71 1.94 6.50 -12.18
CA ILE A 71 2.90 6.54 -11.08
C ILE A 71 3.96 5.46 -11.32
N ASP A 72 5.23 5.85 -11.30
CA ASP A 72 6.37 4.97 -11.51
C ASP A 72 6.72 4.17 -10.25
N ASP A 73 6.76 4.86 -9.10
CA ASP A 73 7.17 4.31 -7.82
C ASP A 73 6.26 4.81 -6.68
N ILE A 74 6.07 3.97 -5.65
CA ILE A 74 5.46 4.37 -4.38
C ILE A 74 6.48 4.16 -3.27
N LEU A 75 6.75 5.22 -2.50
CA LEU A 75 7.75 5.23 -1.44
C LEU A 75 7.10 5.39 -0.06
N CYS A 76 7.51 4.56 0.88
CA CYS A 76 7.18 4.67 2.29
C CYS A 76 8.40 5.19 3.06
N VAL A 77 8.35 6.44 3.52
CA VAL A 77 9.45 7.05 4.28
C VAL A 77 9.19 6.94 5.78
N SER A 78 10.21 6.59 6.55
CA SER A 78 10.14 6.73 8.00
C SER A 78 11.50 7.04 8.61
N VAL A 79 11.49 7.73 9.75
CA VAL A 79 12.69 8.04 10.52
C VAL A 79 13.11 6.80 11.31
N ASN A 80 13.61 5.80 10.59
CA ASN A 80 14.10 4.52 11.06
C ASN A 80 15.30 4.11 10.21
N ASP A 81 16.22 3.33 10.77
CA ASP A 81 17.33 2.76 10.02
C ASP A 81 16.89 1.61 9.10
N THR A 82 17.75 1.24 8.16
CA THR A 82 17.47 0.22 7.16
C THR A 82 17.23 -1.16 7.76
N PHE A 83 17.80 -1.51 8.91
CA PHE A 83 17.58 -2.85 9.49
C PHE A 83 16.15 -2.99 9.98
N VAL A 84 15.65 -1.95 10.67
CA VAL A 84 14.25 -1.88 11.11
C VAL A 84 13.31 -1.81 9.91
N MET A 85 13.60 -0.95 8.92
CA MET A 85 12.74 -0.80 7.76
C MET A 85 12.68 -2.07 6.91
N ASN A 86 13.78 -2.80 6.74
CA ASN A 86 13.79 -4.08 6.01
C ASN A 86 12.99 -5.15 6.75
N ALA A 87 13.22 -5.31 8.06
CA ALA A 87 12.47 -6.28 8.87
C ALA A 87 10.97 -5.97 8.88
N TRP A 88 10.61 -4.69 8.84
CA TRP A 88 9.21 -4.27 8.73
C TRP A 88 8.65 -4.49 7.32
N ALA A 89 9.43 -4.25 6.26
CA ALA A 89 9.02 -4.55 4.89
C ALA A 89 8.61 -6.02 4.72
N ASP A 90 9.42 -6.91 5.29
CA ASP A 90 9.21 -8.36 5.29
C ASP A 90 7.95 -8.75 6.11
N ASP A 91 7.79 -8.16 7.30
CA ASP A 91 6.62 -8.39 8.17
C ASP A 91 5.30 -7.92 7.55
N GLN A 92 5.35 -6.87 6.73
CA GLN A 92 4.18 -6.25 6.11
C GLN A 92 3.85 -6.83 4.73
N GLU A 93 4.67 -7.75 4.22
CA GLU A 93 4.54 -8.33 2.87
C GLU A 93 4.37 -7.25 1.78
N SER A 94 5.09 -6.13 1.93
CA SER A 94 4.92 -4.90 1.14
C SER A 94 5.72 -4.89 -0.18
N ASP A 95 5.54 -5.92 -1.00
CA ASP A 95 6.32 -6.18 -2.21
C ASP A 95 6.26 -5.11 -3.31
N LYS A 96 5.24 -4.24 -3.30
CA LYS A 96 5.04 -3.19 -4.32
C LYS A 96 5.46 -1.80 -3.86
N ILE A 97 5.90 -1.65 -2.62
CA ILE A 97 6.27 -0.37 -2.01
C ILE A 97 7.76 -0.36 -1.67
N THR A 98 8.46 0.70 -2.04
CA THR A 98 9.85 0.86 -1.62
C THR A 98 9.92 1.55 -0.27
N LEU A 99 10.49 0.89 0.73
CA LEU A 99 10.68 1.44 2.07
C LEU A 99 12.00 2.24 2.14
N ILE A 100 11.90 3.51 2.52
CA ILE A 100 13.03 4.45 2.57
C ILE A 100 13.43 4.73 4.03
N PRO A 101 14.63 4.31 4.45
CA PRO A 101 15.12 4.49 5.82
C PRO A 101 15.75 5.87 6.01
N ASP A 102 14.93 6.88 6.31
CA ASP A 102 15.40 8.22 6.67
C ASP A 102 15.92 8.26 8.12
N GLY A 103 16.86 7.37 8.46
CA GLY A 103 17.27 7.10 9.84
C GLY A 103 17.82 8.31 10.61
N ASN A 104 18.41 9.27 9.91
CA ASN A 104 18.87 10.54 10.48
C ASN A 104 17.77 11.62 10.52
N GLY A 105 16.64 11.40 9.85
CA GLY A 105 15.57 12.37 9.69
C GLY A 105 15.94 13.53 8.76
N GLU A 106 16.98 13.42 7.94
CA GLU A 106 17.50 14.50 7.09
C GLU A 106 16.50 14.90 6.01
N PHE A 107 15.90 13.90 5.34
CA PHE A 107 14.87 14.16 4.34
C PHE A 107 13.64 14.76 5.01
N THR A 108 13.20 14.17 6.13
CA THR A 108 12.05 14.63 6.91
C THR A 108 12.23 16.05 7.46
N GLU A 109 13.44 16.41 7.90
CA GLU A 109 13.79 17.76 8.36
C GLU A 109 13.80 18.75 7.21
N GLY A 110 14.39 18.39 6.06
CA GLY A 110 14.36 19.21 4.84
C GLY A 110 12.93 19.41 4.32
N MET A 111 12.07 18.42 4.53
CA MET A 111 10.64 18.54 4.29
C MET A 111 9.95 19.40 5.34
N ASN A 112 10.58 19.84 6.42
CA ASN A 112 9.95 20.57 7.54
C ASN A 112 8.79 19.79 8.19
N ARG A 113 8.88 18.45 8.22
CA ARG A 113 7.90 17.54 8.86
C ARG A 113 8.52 16.77 10.02
N LEU A 114 9.73 17.11 10.45
CA LEU A 114 10.38 16.48 11.61
C LEU A 114 9.81 17.05 12.91
N VAL A 115 9.11 16.21 13.68
CA VAL A 115 8.42 16.59 14.93
C VAL A 115 8.94 15.77 16.11
N SER A 116 8.81 16.32 17.32
CA SER A 116 9.06 15.56 18.54
C SER A 116 7.88 14.63 18.84
N LYS A 117 8.20 13.37 19.19
CA LYS A 117 7.27 12.37 19.74
C LYS A 117 7.89 11.75 21.01
N GLU A 118 8.52 12.59 21.83
CA GLU A 118 9.16 12.20 23.10
C GLU A 118 8.16 11.64 24.12
N ASP A 119 6.90 12.07 24.06
CA ASP A 119 5.78 11.56 24.85
C ASP A 119 5.53 10.05 24.63
N LEU A 120 5.88 9.54 23.45
CA LEU A 120 5.85 8.11 23.11
C LEU A 120 7.22 7.42 23.25
N GLY A 121 8.26 8.17 23.63
CA GLY A 121 9.64 7.68 23.71
C GLY A 121 10.33 7.50 22.35
N PHE A 122 9.83 8.15 21.29
CA PHE A 122 10.37 7.96 19.93
C PHE A 122 11.47 8.96 19.55
N GLY A 123 11.63 10.04 20.32
CA GLY A 123 12.48 11.16 19.93
C GLY A 123 11.89 11.94 18.77
N LYS A 124 12.73 12.43 17.85
CA LYS A 124 12.26 13.10 16.63
C LYS A 124 11.82 12.09 15.57
N ARG A 125 10.67 12.31 14.94
CA ARG A 125 10.08 11.44 13.90
C ARG A 125 9.39 12.27 12.82
N SER A 126 9.03 11.64 11.71
CA SER A 126 8.20 12.28 10.70
C SER A 126 6.78 12.48 11.22
N TRP A 127 6.22 13.65 10.93
CA TRP A 127 4.79 13.83 10.87
C TRP A 127 4.22 12.97 9.74
N ARG A 128 2.95 12.56 9.87
CA ARG A 128 2.28 11.75 8.85
C ARG A 128 1.80 12.65 7.71
N TYR A 129 2.17 12.30 6.48
CA TYR A 129 1.72 12.99 5.28
C TYR A 129 1.83 12.07 4.06
N SER A 130 1.15 12.42 2.98
CA SER A 130 1.46 11.89 1.65
C SER A 130 1.68 13.01 0.65
N MET A 131 2.37 12.72 -0.45
CA MET A 131 2.65 13.69 -1.50
C MET A 131 2.78 13.02 -2.86
N LEU A 132 2.46 13.81 -3.89
CA LEU A 132 2.79 13.50 -5.27
C LEU A 132 4.02 14.31 -5.66
N VAL A 133 5.04 13.63 -6.20
CA VAL A 133 6.26 14.23 -6.74
C VAL A 133 6.34 13.92 -8.22
N ASP A 134 6.69 14.90 -9.04
CA ASP A 134 6.88 14.77 -10.48
C ASP A 134 8.24 15.40 -10.86
N ASP A 135 9.17 14.58 -11.34
CA ASP A 135 10.55 14.97 -11.66
C ASP A 135 11.25 15.74 -10.51
N GLY A 136 11.14 15.17 -9.30
CA GLY A 136 11.68 15.75 -8.07
C GLY A 136 10.96 17.00 -7.58
N VAL A 137 9.89 17.48 -8.24
CA VAL A 137 9.09 18.63 -7.81
C VAL A 137 7.83 18.16 -7.09
N ILE A 138 7.55 18.69 -5.91
CA ILE A 138 6.36 18.36 -5.14
C ILE A 138 5.14 19.00 -5.80
N VAL A 139 4.23 18.20 -6.33
CA VAL A 139 3.01 18.64 -7.02
C VAL A 139 1.86 18.84 -6.06
N LYS A 140 1.78 18.01 -5.03
CA LYS A 140 0.74 18.05 -4.02
C LYS A 140 1.23 17.43 -2.73
N ILE A 141 0.85 18.00 -1.59
CA ILE A 141 1.06 17.42 -0.27
C ILE A 141 -0.26 17.38 0.52
N PHE A 142 -0.44 16.29 1.27
CA PHE A 142 -1.53 16.02 2.18
C PHE A 142 -0.96 15.80 3.57
N ASP A 143 -0.71 16.90 4.28
CA ASP A 143 -0.28 16.86 5.68
C ASP A 143 -1.48 16.49 6.57
N GLU A 144 -1.31 15.51 7.45
CA GLU A 144 -2.34 15.20 8.45
C GLU A 144 -2.59 16.40 9.37
N PRO A 145 -3.83 16.62 9.84
CA PRO A 145 -4.13 17.75 10.70
C PRO A 145 -3.47 17.56 12.07
N GLU A 146 -2.87 18.63 12.61
CA GLU A 146 -2.31 18.63 13.97
C GLU A 146 -3.42 18.41 15.02
N LYS A 147 -3.60 17.15 15.43
CA LYS A 147 -4.54 16.71 16.46
C LYS A 147 -3.83 15.75 17.41
N ASP A 148 -4.38 15.61 18.61
CA ASP A 148 -3.88 14.63 19.59
C ASP A 148 -3.96 13.20 19.01
N GLY A 149 -2.94 12.40 19.30
CA GLY A 149 -2.83 11.02 18.83
C GLY A 149 -2.08 10.87 17.51
N ASP A 150 -2.52 9.93 16.69
CA ASP A 150 -1.93 9.57 15.40
C ASP A 150 -2.97 9.73 14.28
N PRO A 151 -3.21 10.98 13.82
CA PRO A 151 -4.23 11.25 12.81
C PRO A 151 -3.92 10.55 11.48
N PHE A 152 -4.96 10.07 10.82
CA PHE A 152 -4.91 9.42 9.52
C PHE A 152 -6.24 9.68 8.78
N GLU A 153 -6.35 10.87 8.21
CA GLU A 153 -7.58 11.42 7.61
C GLU A 153 -7.40 11.85 6.14
N VAL A 154 -6.17 12.17 5.72
CA VAL A 154 -5.92 12.77 4.38
C VAL A 154 -4.68 12.22 3.67
N SER A 155 -3.79 11.54 4.38
CA SER A 155 -2.57 10.96 3.81
C SER A 155 -2.77 9.55 3.25
N ASP A 156 -3.97 8.99 3.39
CA ASP A 156 -4.33 7.67 2.92
C ASP A 156 -4.26 7.53 1.39
N ALA A 157 -4.15 6.28 0.93
CA ALA A 157 -4.03 5.97 -0.48
C ALA A 157 -5.30 6.34 -1.27
N ASP A 158 -6.48 6.22 -0.67
CA ASP A 158 -7.75 6.54 -1.31
C ASP A 158 -7.88 8.05 -1.57
N THR A 159 -7.42 8.90 -0.65
CA THR A 159 -7.31 10.34 -0.88
C THR A 159 -6.34 10.65 -2.02
N MET A 160 -5.17 10.00 -2.06
CA MET A 160 -4.18 10.20 -3.12
C MET A 160 -4.71 9.76 -4.50
N ILE A 161 -5.32 8.57 -4.59
CA ILE A 161 -5.81 8.06 -5.88
C ILE A 161 -6.98 8.88 -6.41
N LYS A 162 -7.89 9.37 -5.53
CA LYS A 162 -8.95 10.29 -5.91
C LYS A 162 -8.43 11.65 -6.36
N PHE A 163 -7.30 12.10 -5.82
CA PHE A 163 -6.64 13.30 -6.34
C PHE A 163 -6.10 13.09 -7.76
N LEU A 164 -5.53 11.91 -8.05
CA LEU A 164 -5.03 11.56 -9.38
C LEU A 164 -6.15 11.29 -10.39
N ASN A 165 -7.25 10.70 -9.93
CA ASN A 165 -8.45 10.39 -10.70
C ASN A 165 -9.71 10.67 -9.86
N PRO A 166 -10.32 11.86 -9.99
CA PRO A 166 -11.50 12.24 -9.21
C PRO A 166 -12.73 11.34 -9.40
N ASP A 167 -12.80 10.66 -10.55
CA ASP A 167 -13.87 9.71 -10.88
C ASP A 167 -13.54 8.28 -10.42
N TRP A 168 -12.44 8.08 -9.70
CA TRP A 168 -12.10 6.78 -9.13
C TRP A 168 -13.11 6.39 -8.05
N GLU A 169 -13.67 5.20 -8.20
CA GLU A 169 -14.52 4.56 -7.21
C GLU A 169 -13.83 3.33 -6.64
N GLU A 170 -14.02 3.11 -5.35
CA GLU A 170 -13.50 1.92 -4.68
C GLU A 170 -14.18 0.68 -5.25
N LYS A 171 -13.36 -0.26 -5.71
CA LYS A 171 -13.85 -1.54 -6.20
C LYS A 171 -14.08 -2.51 -5.04
N PRO A 172 -15.11 -3.36 -5.11
CA PRO A 172 -15.31 -4.40 -4.12
C PRO A 172 -14.09 -5.31 -4.00
N SER A 173 -13.68 -5.65 -2.77
CA SER A 173 -12.63 -6.63 -2.54
C SER A 173 -13.04 -8.01 -3.09
N VAL A 174 -12.13 -8.66 -3.80
CA VAL A 174 -12.34 -9.99 -4.37
C VAL A 174 -11.34 -10.97 -3.77
N THR A 175 -11.84 -12.09 -3.26
CA THR A 175 -11.00 -13.17 -2.74
C THR A 175 -11.47 -14.50 -3.32
N ILE A 176 -10.50 -15.34 -3.71
CA ILE A 176 -10.75 -16.71 -4.15
C ILE A 176 -10.00 -17.69 -3.25
N ILE A 177 -10.73 -18.66 -2.68
CA ILE A 177 -10.14 -19.77 -1.93
C ILE A 177 -9.89 -20.93 -2.88
N THR A 178 -8.64 -21.41 -2.99
CA THR A 178 -8.22 -22.41 -3.98
C THR A 178 -7.47 -23.57 -3.35
N LYS A 179 -7.16 -24.60 -4.15
CA LYS A 179 -6.28 -25.72 -3.75
C LYS A 179 -5.30 -26.04 -4.87
N PRO A 180 -4.03 -26.39 -4.58
CA PRO A 180 -3.09 -26.86 -5.60
C PRO A 180 -3.65 -28.05 -6.40
N GLY A 181 -3.52 -28.00 -7.73
CA GLY A 181 -4.00 -29.06 -8.64
C GLY A 181 -5.51 -29.05 -8.92
N CYS A 182 -6.22 -27.99 -8.57
CA CYS A 182 -7.67 -27.85 -8.80
C CYS A 182 -7.96 -27.16 -10.14
N ASP A 183 -8.47 -27.91 -11.13
CA ASP A 183 -8.80 -27.38 -12.47
C ASP A 183 -9.88 -26.29 -12.42
N PHE A 184 -10.91 -26.45 -11.60
CA PHE A 184 -11.96 -25.45 -11.41
C PHE A 184 -11.41 -24.14 -10.82
N CYS A 185 -10.38 -24.24 -9.96
CA CYS A 185 -9.74 -23.08 -9.37
C CYS A 185 -8.93 -22.33 -10.43
N ALA A 186 -8.20 -23.04 -11.30
CA ALA A 186 -7.50 -22.43 -12.44
C ALA A 186 -8.48 -21.73 -13.39
N LYS A 187 -9.62 -22.37 -13.69
CA LYS A 187 -10.68 -21.80 -14.54
C LYS A 187 -11.26 -20.51 -13.94
N ALA A 188 -11.61 -20.51 -12.65
CA ALA A 188 -12.11 -19.33 -11.97
C ALA A 188 -11.09 -18.17 -11.96
N LYS A 189 -9.80 -18.47 -11.73
CA LYS A 189 -8.72 -17.48 -11.76
C LYS A 189 -8.52 -16.87 -13.16
N GLU A 190 -8.61 -17.70 -14.21
CA GLU A 190 -8.54 -17.19 -15.58
C GLU A 190 -9.74 -16.32 -15.92
N ALA A 191 -10.95 -16.67 -15.45
CA ALA A 191 -12.14 -15.84 -15.64
C ALA A 191 -11.99 -14.46 -14.96
N LEU A 192 -11.52 -14.39 -13.71
CA LEU A 192 -11.24 -13.11 -13.05
C LEU A 192 -10.21 -12.29 -13.85
N LYS A 193 -9.12 -12.94 -14.26
CA LYS A 193 -8.04 -12.30 -15.01
C LYS A 193 -8.50 -11.78 -16.37
N SER A 194 -9.32 -12.53 -17.11
CA SER A 194 -9.82 -12.11 -18.42
C SER A 194 -10.77 -10.92 -18.34
N HIS A 195 -11.40 -10.70 -17.19
CA HIS A 195 -12.26 -9.55 -16.91
C HIS A 195 -11.48 -8.39 -16.25
N GLY A 196 -10.16 -8.53 -16.05
CA GLY A 196 -9.34 -7.49 -15.42
C GLY A 196 -9.59 -7.31 -13.92
N VAL A 197 -10.21 -8.30 -13.27
CA VAL A 197 -10.53 -8.28 -11.84
C VAL A 197 -9.31 -8.72 -11.04
N ALA A 198 -8.79 -7.82 -10.20
CA ALA A 198 -7.77 -8.15 -9.22
C ALA A 198 -8.39 -8.94 -8.06
N TYR A 199 -7.64 -9.88 -7.48
CA TYR A 199 -8.12 -10.71 -6.38
C TYR A 199 -6.99 -11.17 -5.45
N GLU A 200 -7.35 -11.45 -4.20
CA GLU A 200 -6.51 -12.19 -3.25
C GLU A 200 -6.77 -13.70 -3.39
N GLU A 201 -5.71 -14.52 -3.39
CA GLU A 201 -5.82 -15.98 -3.41
C GLU A 201 -5.46 -16.58 -2.04
N VAL A 202 -6.44 -17.25 -1.41
CA VAL A 202 -6.23 -18.02 -0.19
C VAL A 202 -6.03 -19.50 -0.55
N VAL A 203 -4.79 -19.98 -0.46
CA VAL A 203 -4.42 -21.33 -0.90
C VAL A 203 -4.57 -22.32 0.26
N LEU A 204 -5.44 -23.31 0.07
CA LEU A 204 -5.61 -24.39 1.04
C LEU A 204 -4.34 -25.24 1.20
N GLY A 205 -3.95 -25.48 2.45
CA GLY A 205 -2.73 -26.18 2.83
C GLY A 205 -1.54 -25.25 3.09
N ARG A 206 -1.65 -23.97 2.74
CA ARG A 206 -0.68 -22.92 3.08
C ARG A 206 -1.33 -21.86 3.99
N ASP A 207 -2.41 -21.26 3.51
CA ASP A 207 -3.01 -20.07 4.12
C ASP A 207 -4.25 -20.43 4.97
N ALA A 208 -4.97 -21.48 4.56
CA ALA A 208 -6.14 -21.96 5.26
C ALA A 208 -6.33 -23.48 5.12
N SER A 209 -7.35 -24.02 5.78
CA SER A 209 -7.77 -25.41 5.65
C SER A 209 -9.23 -25.52 5.21
N MET A 210 -9.66 -26.72 4.81
CA MET A 210 -11.06 -27.00 4.51
C MET A 210 -12.02 -26.66 5.68
N THR A 211 -11.53 -26.58 6.92
CA THR A 211 -12.34 -26.12 8.05
C THR A 211 -12.77 -24.67 7.87
N SER A 212 -11.89 -23.78 7.41
CA SER A 212 -12.23 -22.38 7.14
C SER A 212 -13.24 -22.27 6.00
N VAL A 213 -13.06 -23.04 4.93
CA VAL A 213 -14.02 -23.08 3.81
C VAL A 213 -15.42 -23.43 4.29
N ARG A 214 -15.54 -24.52 5.06
CA ARG A 214 -16.83 -24.98 5.60
C ARG A 214 -17.47 -23.96 6.54
N ALA A 215 -16.67 -23.37 7.43
CA ALA A 215 -17.14 -22.40 8.40
C ALA A 215 -17.65 -21.11 7.75
N ILE A 216 -16.94 -20.61 6.72
CA ILE A 216 -17.27 -19.32 6.07
C ILE A 216 -18.35 -19.51 5.00
N THR A 217 -18.29 -20.60 4.23
CA THR A 217 -19.11 -20.78 3.03
C THR A 217 -20.30 -21.71 3.25
N GLY A 218 -20.21 -22.64 4.20
CA GLY A 218 -21.14 -23.77 4.32
C GLY A 218 -20.90 -24.89 3.29
N HIS A 219 -19.82 -24.83 2.51
CA HIS A 219 -19.49 -25.80 1.45
C HIS A 219 -18.20 -26.58 1.70
N ASP A 220 -18.10 -27.75 1.09
CA ASP A 220 -16.99 -28.70 1.21
C ASP A 220 -16.06 -28.72 -0.02
N THR A 221 -16.16 -27.74 -0.91
CA THR A 221 -15.43 -27.71 -2.19
C THR A 221 -14.79 -26.35 -2.47
N VAL A 222 -13.76 -26.36 -3.33
CA VAL A 222 -13.11 -25.17 -3.89
C VAL A 222 -13.22 -25.21 -5.43
N PRO A 223 -13.16 -24.05 -6.13
CA PRO A 223 -12.96 -22.70 -5.60
C PRO A 223 -14.17 -22.17 -4.84
N GLN A 224 -13.94 -21.20 -3.94
CA GLN A 224 -15.00 -20.35 -3.38
C GLN A 224 -14.61 -18.90 -3.56
N VAL A 225 -15.42 -18.14 -4.30
CA VAL A 225 -15.18 -16.76 -4.67
C VAL A 225 -16.09 -15.84 -3.87
N PHE A 226 -15.53 -14.74 -3.38
CA PHE A 226 -16.21 -13.67 -2.67
C PHE A 226 -15.96 -12.34 -3.37
N VAL A 227 -17.00 -11.51 -3.45
CA VAL A 227 -16.93 -10.15 -4.01
C VAL A 227 -17.66 -9.22 -3.04
N GLY A 228 -16.98 -8.21 -2.51
CA GLY A 228 -17.58 -7.22 -1.59
C GLY A 228 -18.20 -7.85 -0.34
N GLY A 229 -17.60 -8.92 0.18
CA GLY A 229 -18.10 -9.68 1.33
C GLY A 229 -19.24 -10.65 1.03
N LYS A 230 -19.77 -10.69 -0.20
CA LYS A 230 -20.79 -11.64 -0.63
C LYS A 230 -20.14 -12.87 -1.27
N ARG A 231 -20.56 -14.07 -0.87
CA ARG A 231 -20.18 -15.30 -1.57
C ARG A 231 -20.85 -15.35 -2.94
N ILE A 232 -20.04 -15.48 -3.99
CA ILE A 232 -20.48 -15.70 -5.36
C ILE A 232 -20.65 -17.19 -5.65
N GLY A 233 -19.67 -18.02 -5.26
CA GLY A 233 -19.74 -19.47 -5.39
C GLY A 233 -18.49 -20.09 -5.98
N GLY A 234 -18.65 -21.18 -6.73
CA GLY A 234 -17.59 -21.87 -7.43
C GLY A 234 -17.29 -21.26 -8.80
N SER A 235 -16.62 -22.03 -9.65
CA SER A 235 -16.20 -21.55 -10.98
C SER A 235 -17.38 -21.24 -11.90
N GLU A 236 -18.45 -22.01 -11.86
CA GLU A 236 -19.62 -21.83 -12.75
C GLU A 236 -20.48 -20.64 -12.32
N GLU A 237 -20.69 -20.49 -11.01
CA GLU A 237 -21.42 -19.35 -10.46
C GLU A 237 -20.67 -18.04 -10.68
N LEU A 238 -19.33 -18.06 -10.61
CA LEU A 238 -18.50 -16.91 -10.95
C LEU A 238 -18.66 -16.50 -12.42
N GLU A 239 -18.61 -17.45 -13.36
CA GLU A 239 -18.80 -17.14 -14.79
C GLU A 239 -20.17 -16.51 -15.05
N THR A 240 -21.21 -17.00 -14.36
CA THR A 240 -22.55 -16.44 -14.46
C THR A 240 -22.62 -15.02 -13.87
N TYR A 241 -21.93 -14.80 -12.75
CA TYR A 241 -21.87 -13.50 -12.08
C TYR A 241 -21.15 -12.44 -12.92
N LEU A 242 -20.01 -12.77 -13.53
CA LEU A 242 -19.19 -11.81 -14.29
C LEU A 242 -19.88 -11.26 -15.55
N VAL A 243 -20.95 -11.90 -16.01
CA VAL A 243 -21.74 -11.46 -17.17
C VAL A 243 -23.14 -10.95 -16.79
N SER A 244 -23.45 -10.87 -15.49
CA SER A 244 -24.76 -10.41 -15.01
C SER A 244 -24.79 -8.91 -14.75
N ASP A 245 -25.99 -8.34 -14.74
CA ASP A 245 -26.21 -6.93 -14.36
C ASP A 245 -25.87 -6.65 -12.88
N ASP A 246 -25.73 -7.70 -12.06
CA ASP A 246 -25.36 -7.61 -10.65
C ASP A 246 -23.82 -7.64 -10.44
N CYS A 247 -23.02 -7.72 -11.52
CA CYS A 247 -21.57 -7.68 -11.43
C CYS A 247 -21.11 -6.31 -10.92
N ALA A 248 -20.36 -6.31 -9.82
CA ALA A 248 -19.90 -5.11 -9.14
C ALA A 248 -18.39 -4.87 -9.31
N VAL A 249 -17.73 -5.67 -10.15
CA VAL A 249 -16.28 -5.66 -10.40
C VAL A 249 -15.97 -5.68 -11.89
#